data_AF-A0A964KHT9-F1
#
_entry.id   AF-A0A964KHT9-F1
#
_cell.length_a   1.000
_cell.length_b   1.000
_cell.length_c   1.000
_cell.angle_alpha   90.00
_cell.angle_beta   90.00
_cell.angle_gamma   90.00
#
_symmetry.space_group_name_H-M   'P 1'
#
loop_
_entity.id
_entity.type
_entity.pdbx_description
1 polymer ?
#
loop_
_entity_poly.entity_id
_entity_poly.type
_entity_poly.pdbx_seq_one_letter_code
_entity_poly.pdbx_strand_id
1 'polypeptide(L)'
;MVSRSPLQRVLDAVREDEDVAGALGINVVYVRVMAFAIGAALAGIGGALYGHYMLFIAPDHFGILISITVVLYLILGGVNNMWGPALDAAVMTLLPEVVRSIADWRTAVFSLAIILLLLVRPEGPLAFRTRSARALPSPRKQQ
;
A
#
# COMPACT_ATOMS: atom_id res chain seq x y z
N MET A 1 10.13 8.92 -8.58
CA MET A 1 11.41 9.65 -8.71
C MET A 1 12.29 9.63 -7.45
N VAL A 2 11.92 8.96 -6.34
CA VAL A 2 12.87 8.58 -5.28
C VAL A 2 13.54 7.26 -5.68
N SER A 3 14.29 7.30 -6.76
CA SER A 3 15.00 6.14 -7.26
C SER A 3 16.35 6.10 -6.54
N ARG A 4 16.47 5.31 -5.46
CA ARG A 4 17.71 5.06 -4.67
C ARG A 4 18.08 6.07 -3.56
N SER A 5 17.10 6.61 -2.82
CA SER A 5 17.47 7.43 -1.65
C SER A 5 18.07 6.55 -0.53
N PRO A 6 18.97 7.09 0.31
CA PRO A 6 19.49 6.38 1.48
C PRO A 6 18.38 5.90 2.42
N LEU A 7 17.31 6.69 2.54
CA LEU A 7 16.14 6.36 3.34
C LEU A 7 15.46 5.06 2.88
N GLN A 8 15.27 4.91 1.56
CA GLN A 8 14.65 3.72 1.00
C GLN A 8 15.49 2.47 1.30
N ARG A 9 16.81 2.56 1.17
CA ARG A 9 17.71 1.41 1.45
C ARG A 9 17.67 0.99 2.91
N VAL A 10 17.56 1.95 3.83
CA VAL A 10 17.43 1.67 5.27
C VAL A 10 16.09 0.99 5.57
N LEU A 11 15.00 1.48 4.97
CA LEU A 11 13.67 0.87 5.12
C LEU A 11 13.62 -0.54 4.53
N ASP A 12 14.21 -0.75 3.35
CA ASP A 12 14.28 -2.06 2.70
C ASP A 12 15.14 -3.04 3.51
N ALA A 13 16.28 -2.60 4.05
CA ALA A 13 17.14 -3.42 4.91
C ALA A 13 16.43 -3.87 6.20
N VAL A 14 15.73 -2.94 6.87
CA VAL A 14 14.91 -3.26 8.04
C VAL A 14 13.74 -4.21 7.68
N ARG A 15 13.21 -4.12 6.45
CA ARG A 15 12.12 -4.99 5.99
C ARG A 15 12.56 -6.40 5.61
N GLU A 16 13.81 -6.57 5.14
CA GLU A 16 14.36 -7.88 4.78
C GLU A 16 14.85 -8.66 6.00
N ASP A 17 15.67 -8.05 6.87
CA ASP A 17 16.22 -8.70 8.05
C ASP A 17 16.59 -7.65 9.12
N GLU A 18 15.80 -7.61 10.20
CA GLU A 18 15.99 -6.69 11.32
C GLU A 18 17.30 -6.95 12.07
N ASP A 19 17.73 -8.21 12.20
CA ASP A 19 18.94 -8.58 12.93
C ASP A 19 20.19 -8.16 12.16
N VAL A 20 20.20 -8.34 10.83
CA VAL A 20 21.28 -7.88 9.95
C VAL A 20 21.34 -6.35 9.89
N ALA A 21 20.19 -5.68 9.82
CA ALA A 21 20.13 -4.22 9.86
C ALA A 21 20.69 -3.65 11.18
N GLY A 22 20.37 -4.29 12.30
CA GLY A 22 20.92 -3.95 13.62
C GLY A 22 22.43 -4.11 13.69
N ALA A 23 22.99 -5.18 13.11
CA ALA A 23 24.43 -5.42 13.04
C ALA A 23 25.18 -4.36 12.22
N LEU A 24 24.51 -3.72 11.26
CA LEU A 24 25.05 -2.62 10.45
C LEU A 24 24.99 -1.24 11.15
N GLY A 25 24.55 -1.19 12.42
CA GLY A 25 24.44 0.02 13.22
C GLY A 25 23.16 0.84 12.97
N ILE A 26 22.16 0.25 12.30
CA ILE A 26 20.85 0.88 12.09
C ILE A 26 19.99 0.69 13.34
N ASN A 27 19.43 1.77 13.88
CA ASN A 27 18.45 1.68 14.95
C ASN A 27 17.08 1.25 14.37
N VAL A 28 16.84 -0.06 14.33
CA VAL A 28 15.62 -0.69 13.82
C VAL A 28 14.35 -0.13 14.49
N VAL A 29 14.38 0.02 15.81
CA VAL A 29 13.23 0.51 16.59
C VAL A 29 12.87 1.93 16.17
N TYR A 30 13.86 2.81 16.05
CA TYR A 30 13.64 4.19 15.64
C TYR A 30 13.06 4.28 14.22
N VAL A 31 13.63 3.54 13.27
CA VAL A 31 13.15 3.51 11.88
C VAL A 31 11.71 3.01 11.79
N ARG A 32 11.37 1.95 12.54
CA ARG A 32 10.02 1.38 12.58
C ARG A 32 9.00 2.33 13.19
N VAL A 33 9.35 2.98 14.31
CA VAL A 33 8.50 3.98 14.97
C VAL A 33 8.28 5.19 14.07
N MET A 34 9.32 5.68 13.37
CA MET A 34 9.17 6.77 12.40
C MET A 34 8.25 6.39 11.24
N ALA A 35 8.45 5.20 10.65
CA ALA A 35 7.61 4.73 9.55
C ALA A 35 6.14 4.60 9.98
N PHE A 36 5.89 4.05 11.18
CA PHE A 36 4.55 3.96 11.76
C PHE A 36 3.96 5.35 12.06
N ALA A 37 4.72 6.26 12.66
CA ALA A 37 4.27 7.59 13.01
C ALA A 37 3.87 8.41 11.77
N ILE A 38 4.65 8.34 10.69
CA ILE A 38 4.33 9.00 9.42
C ILE A 38 3.04 8.42 8.82
N GLY A 39 2.92 7.08 8.79
CA GLY A 39 1.71 6.41 8.30
C GLY A 39 0.47 6.75 9.12
N ALA A 40 0.58 6.71 10.46
CA ALA A 40 -0.49 7.04 11.38
C ALA A 40 -0.91 8.52 11.29
N ALA A 41 0.03 9.44 11.10
CA ALA A 41 -0.27 10.85 10.89
C ALA A 41 -1.07 11.06 9.61
N LEU A 42 -0.68 10.45 8.49
CA LEU A 42 -1.41 10.54 7.22
C LEU A 42 -2.80 9.90 7.32
N ALA A 43 -2.90 8.72 7.93
CA ALA A 43 -4.18 8.05 8.16
C ALA A 43 -5.11 8.87 9.08
N GLY A 44 -4.56 9.50 10.12
CA GLY A 44 -5.28 10.36 11.05
C GLY A 44 -5.84 11.62 10.36
N ILE A 45 -5.04 12.26 9.49
CA ILE A 45 -5.49 13.40 8.68
C ILE A 45 -6.63 12.99 7.75
N GLY A 46 -6.48 11.86 7.06
CA GLY A 46 -7.53 11.32 6.18
C GLY A 46 -8.82 11.01 6.93
N GLY A 47 -8.71 10.37 8.10
CA GLY A 47 -9.86 10.05 8.97
C GLY A 47 -10.54 11.30 9.52
N ALA A 48 -9.78 12.31 9.96
CA ALA A 48 -10.32 13.57 10.44
C ALA A 48 -11.11 14.31 9.35
N LEU A 49 -10.58 14.36 8.12
CA LEU A 49 -11.26 14.96 6.99
C LEU A 49 -12.54 14.18 6.61
N TYR A 50 -12.48 12.84 6.63
CA TYR A 50 -13.63 11.99 6.36
C TYR A 50 -14.74 12.16 7.41
N GLY A 51 -14.38 12.24 8.69
CA GLY A 51 -15.32 12.54 9.77
C GLY A 51 -15.97 13.92 9.62
N HIS A 52 -15.20 14.92 9.19
CA HIS A 52 -15.74 16.24 8.87
C HIS A 52 -16.72 16.21 7.68
N TYR A 53 -16.43 15.41 6.64
CA TYR A 53 -17.28 15.29 5.46
C TYR A 53 -18.62 14.58 5.76
N MET A 54 -18.59 13.49 6.53
CA MET A 54 -19.80 12.70 6.77
C MET A 54 -20.79 13.34 7.74
N LEU A 55 -20.34 14.24 8.64
CA LEU A 55 -21.14 14.96 9.67
C LEU A 55 -21.93 14.06 10.65
N PHE A 56 -22.10 12.78 10.35
CA PHE A 56 -22.80 11.76 11.10
C PHE A 56 -22.10 10.40 10.91
N ILE A 57 -21.84 9.71 12.02
CA ILE A 57 -21.13 8.42 12.03
C ILE A 57 -22.10 7.35 12.49
N ALA A 58 -22.41 6.40 11.61
CA ALA A 58 -23.15 5.18 11.93
C ALA A 58 -22.19 3.97 11.96
N PRO A 59 -22.45 2.95 12.80
CA PRO A 59 -21.66 1.72 12.83
C PRO A 59 -21.62 1.01 11.46
N ASP A 60 -22.70 1.12 10.68
CA ASP A 60 -22.80 0.55 9.33
C ASP A 60 -21.78 1.13 8.34
N HIS A 61 -21.24 2.33 8.58
CA HIS A 61 -20.23 2.93 7.70
C HIS A 61 -18.85 2.27 7.85
N PHE A 62 -18.58 1.59 8.97
CA PHE A 62 -17.30 0.97 9.29
C PHE A 62 -17.35 -0.57 9.26
N GLY A 63 -18.17 -1.12 8.38
CA GLY A 63 -18.27 -2.57 8.17
C GLY A 63 -17.07 -3.20 7.43
N ILE A 64 -17.11 -4.52 7.26
CA ILE A 64 -16.06 -5.28 6.56
C ILE A 64 -15.79 -4.76 5.14
N LEU A 65 -16.84 -4.25 4.46
CA LEU A 65 -16.72 -3.74 3.10
C LEU A 65 -15.72 -2.58 3.00
N ILE A 66 -15.73 -1.62 3.94
CA ILE A 66 -14.79 -0.49 3.86
C ILE A 66 -13.34 -0.94 4.11
N SER A 67 -13.13 -1.90 5.01
CA SER A 67 -11.80 -2.48 5.24
C SER A 67 -11.24 -3.13 3.98
N ILE A 68 -12.07 -3.90 3.26
CA ILE A 68 -11.68 -4.51 1.99
C ILE A 68 -11.42 -3.42 0.93
N THR A 69 -12.26 -2.39 0.86
CA THR A 69 -12.09 -1.29 -0.10
C THR A 69 -10.78 -0.51 0.15
N VAL A 70 -10.43 -0.23 1.41
CA VAL A 70 -9.17 0.44 1.76
C VAL A 70 -7.96 -0.39 1.36
N VAL A 71 -7.99 -1.71 1.59
CA VAL A 71 -6.93 -2.61 1.14
C VAL A 71 -6.85 -2.65 -0.39
N LEU A 72 -8.00 -2.63 -1.07
CA LEU A 72 -8.06 -2.62 -2.52
C LEU A 72 -7.44 -1.35 -3.12
N TYR A 73 -7.63 -0.19 -2.48
CA TYR A 73 -6.97 1.09 -2.83
C TYR A 73 -5.43 1.08 -2.63
N LEU A 74 -4.85 0.00 -2.11
CA LEU A 74 -3.40 -0.21 -2.10
C LEU A 74 -2.93 -1.27 -3.11
N ILE A 75 -3.71 -2.33 -3.31
CA ILE A 75 -3.29 -3.51 -4.09
C ILE A 75 -3.15 -3.17 -5.58
N LEU A 76 -4.07 -2.38 -6.10
CA LEU A 76 -4.14 -1.99 -7.50
C LEU A 76 -2.90 -1.21 -7.94
N GLY A 77 -2.40 -0.34 -7.06
CA GLY A 77 -1.20 0.45 -7.25
C GLY A 77 0.11 -0.34 -7.26
N GLY A 78 0.10 -1.56 -6.71
CA GLY A 78 1.28 -2.39 -6.49
C GLY A 78 2.03 -2.03 -5.20
N VAL A 79 2.33 -3.05 -4.39
CA VAL A 79 2.91 -2.93 -3.03
C VAL A 79 4.35 -2.39 -2.96
N ASN A 80 5.03 -2.26 -4.11
CA ASN A 80 6.46 -1.94 -4.16
C ASN A 80 6.78 -0.57 -4.79
N ASN A 81 5.76 0.27 -5.02
CA ASN A 81 5.94 1.59 -5.61
C ASN A 81 5.26 2.66 -4.75
N MET A 82 6.02 3.70 -4.35
CA MET A 82 5.49 4.81 -3.55
C MET A 82 4.33 5.56 -4.24
N TRP A 83 4.31 5.57 -5.57
CA TRP A 83 3.25 6.22 -6.36
C TRP A 83 2.06 5.29 -6.66
N GLY A 84 2.18 4.00 -6.34
CA GLY A 84 1.15 3.00 -6.57
C GLY A 84 -0.17 3.37 -5.88
N PRO A 85 -0.19 3.53 -4.55
CA PRO A 85 -1.42 3.84 -3.81
C PRO A 85 -2.08 5.16 -4.22
N ALA A 86 -1.29 6.17 -4.60
CA ALA A 86 -1.83 7.46 -5.04
C ALA A 86 -2.53 7.36 -6.41
N LEU A 87 -1.93 6.60 -7.35
CA LEU A 87 -2.52 6.37 -8.67
C LEU A 87 -3.76 5.48 -8.56
N ASP A 88 -3.70 4.49 -7.69
CA ASP A 88 -4.82 3.60 -7.37
C ASP A 88 -6.03 4.35 -6.80
N ALA A 89 -5.81 5.16 -5.74
CA ALA A 89 -6.86 5.98 -5.17
C ALA A 89 -7.51 6.91 -6.21
N ALA A 90 -6.72 7.48 -7.13
CA ALA A 90 -7.25 8.30 -8.23
C ALA A 90 -8.12 7.48 -9.19
N VAL A 91 -7.65 6.30 -9.63
CA VAL A 91 -8.40 5.42 -10.53
C VAL A 91 -9.68 4.92 -9.87
N MET A 92 -9.59 4.39 -8.66
CA MET A 92 -10.73 3.88 -7.90
C MET A 92 -11.77 4.96 -7.54
N THR A 93 -11.37 6.23 -7.49
CA THR A 93 -12.29 7.36 -7.29
C THR A 93 -12.94 7.81 -8.60
N LEU A 94 -12.16 7.91 -9.68
CA LEU A 94 -12.65 8.38 -10.99
C LEU A 94 -13.52 7.35 -11.70
N LEU A 95 -13.20 6.07 -11.55
CA LEU A 95 -13.93 4.97 -12.19
C LEU A 95 -15.43 4.95 -11.84
N PRO A 96 -15.84 4.97 -10.55
CA PRO A 96 -17.26 5.03 -10.20
C PRO A 96 -17.91 6.36 -10.59
N GLU A 97 -17.16 7.47 -10.66
CA GLU A 97 -17.70 8.78 -11.08
C GLU A 97 -18.07 8.79 -12.58
N VAL A 98 -17.26 8.15 -13.44
CA VAL A 98 -17.60 7.97 -14.87
C VAL A 98 -18.78 7.01 -15.05
N VAL A 99 -18.81 5.93 -14.26
CA VAL A 99 -19.91 4.94 -14.26
C VAL A 99 -21.19 5.51 -13.64
N ARG A 100 -21.13 6.62 -12.90
CA ARG A 100 -22.28 7.29 -12.29
C ARG A 100 -23.38 7.63 -13.31
N SER A 101 -23.01 7.86 -14.56
CA SER A 101 -23.94 8.13 -15.67
C SER A 101 -24.91 6.96 -15.96
N ILE A 102 -24.56 5.73 -15.59
CA ILE A 102 -25.28 4.49 -15.96
C ILE A 102 -26.01 3.87 -14.74
N ALA A 103 -26.51 4.74 -13.84
CA ALA A 103 -27.12 4.53 -12.51
C ALA A 103 -27.46 3.09 -12.05
N ASP A 104 -28.16 2.29 -12.86
CA ASP A 104 -28.66 0.96 -12.47
C ASP A 104 -27.57 -0.13 -12.38
N TRP A 105 -26.47 -0.01 -13.13
CA TRP A 105 -25.43 -1.06 -13.19
C TRP A 105 -24.19 -0.73 -12.34
N ARG A 106 -24.22 0.34 -11.53
CA ARG A 106 -23.07 0.87 -10.79
C ARG A 106 -22.35 -0.21 -9.97
N THR A 107 -23.08 -0.91 -9.13
CA THR A 107 -22.50 -1.91 -8.21
C THR A 107 -21.97 -3.11 -8.99
N ALA A 108 -22.69 -3.57 -10.01
CA ALA A 108 -22.27 -4.70 -10.84
C ALA A 108 -21.00 -4.38 -11.64
N VAL A 109 -20.94 -3.21 -12.27
CA VAL A 109 -19.76 -2.75 -13.02
C VAL A 109 -18.57 -2.53 -12.10
N PHE A 110 -18.78 -1.95 -10.92
CA PHE A 110 -17.71 -1.73 -9.95
C PHE A 110 -17.13 -3.07 -9.45
N SER A 111 -17.97 -4.01 -9.03
CA SER A 111 -17.53 -5.36 -8.62
C SER A 111 -16.85 -6.11 -9.75
N LEU A 112 -17.39 -6.05 -10.98
CA LEU A 112 -16.78 -6.67 -12.15
C LEU A 112 -15.43 -6.05 -12.49
N ALA A 113 -15.30 -4.73 -12.41
CA ALA A 113 -14.04 -4.02 -12.66
C ALA A 113 -12.95 -4.45 -11.68
N ILE A 114 -13.30 -4.61 -10.40
CA ILE A 114 -12.38 -5.12 -9.36
C ILE A 114 -11.94 -6.55 -9.70
N ILE A 115 -12.87 -7.43 -10.02
CA ILE A 115 -12.59 -8.84 -10.36
C ILE A 115 -11.71 -8.92 -11.61
N LEU A 116 -12.08 -8.20 -12.67
CA LEU A 116 -11.34 -8.16 -13.94
C LEU A 116 -9.91 -7.67 -13.69
N LEU A 117 -9.76 -6.70 -12.81
CA LEU A 117 -8.46 -6.14 -12.51
C LEU A 117 -7.58 -7.07 -11.66
N LEU A 118 -8.16 -7.75 -10.66
CA LEU A 118 -7.47 -8.83 -9.93
C LEU A 118 -7.06 -9.98 -10.86
N LEU A 119 -7.87 -10.28 -11.89
CA LEU A 119 -7.58 -11.28 -12.92
C LEU A 119 -6.44 -10.86 -13.85
N VAL A 120 -6.42 -9.59 -14.28
CA VAL A 120 -5.40 -9.10 -15.21
C VAL A 120 -4.02 -9.04 -14.54
N ARG A 121 -3.93 -8.58 -13.29
CA ARG A 121 -2.67 -8.56 -12.51
C ARG A 121 -2.93 -8.47 -10.99
N PRO A 122 -2.88 -9.59 -10.24
CA PRO A 122 -3.10 -9.57 -8.77
C PRO A 122 -2.01 -8.82 -7.99
N GLU A 123 -0.86 -8.55 -8.62
CA GLU A 123 0.29 -7.86 -8.04
C GLU A 123 0.31 -6.34 -8.34
N GLY A 124 -0.58 -5.85 -9.23
CA GLY A 124 -0.58 -4.47 -9.74
C GLY A 124 0.39 -4.24 -10.93
N PRO A 125 0.06 -3.38 -11.91
CA PRO A 125 0.88 -3.15 -13.11
C PRO A 125 2.21 -2.43 -12.83
N LEU A 126 2.34 -1.80 -11.66
CA LEU A 126 3.53 -1.06 -11.21
C LEU A 126 4.33 -1.81 -10.13
N ALA A 127 4.00 -3.06 -9.82
CA ALA A 127 4.85 -3.88 -8.97
C ALA A 127 6.19 -4.14 -9.67
N PHE A 128 7.18 -3.30 -9.33
CA PHE A 128 8.56 -3.62 -9.59
C PHE A 128 8.85 -4.93 -8.87
N ARG A 129 9.06 -6.00 -9.62
CA ARG A 129 9.76 -7.20 -9.15
C ARG A 129 11.08 -6.72 -8.57
N THR A 130 11.16 -6.56 -7.26
CA THR A 130 12.43 -6.68 -6.56
C THR A 130 12.90 -8.07 -6.92
N ARG A 131 13.87 -8.15 -7.85
CA ARG A 131 14.68 -9.34 -8.00
C ARG A 131 15.22 -9.60 -6.60
N SER A 132 14.61 -10.57 -5.95
CA SER A 132 15.15 -11.31 -4.83
C SER A 132 16.67 -11.32 -5.01
N ALA A 133 17.37 -10.68 -4.08
CA ALA A 133 18.82 -10.79 -3.95
C ALA A 133 19.15 -12.22 -3.51
N ARG A 134 18.85 -13.17 -4.40
CA ARG A 134 19.35 -14.52 -4.35
C ARG A 134 20.82 -14.43 -4.74
N ALA A 135 21.65 -14.34 -3.71
CA ALA A 135 22.96 -14.99 -3.57
C ALA A 135 23.87 -14.12 -2.70
N LEU A 136 23.72 -14.21 -1.38
CA LEU A 136 24.89 -14.14 -0.52
C LEU A 136 25.41 -15.58 -0.38
N PRO A 137 26.60 -15.89 -0.93
CA PRO A 137 27.26 -17.16 -0.65
C PRO A 137 27.50 -17.24 0.86
N SER A 138 27.06 -18.34 1.50
CA SER A 138 27.45 -18.59 2.89
C SER A 138 28.98 -18.60 2.97
N PRO A 139 29.61 -17.86 3.88
CA PRO A 139 31.02 -18.07 4.17
C PRO A 139 31.17 -19.52 4.62
N ARG A 140 31.95 -20.29 3.86
CA ARG A 140 32.47 -21.59 4.26
C ARG A 140 32.92 -21.47 5.72
N LYS A 141 32.23 -22.18 6.62
CA LYS A 141 32.88 -22.66 7.84
C LYS A 141 33.95 -23.65 7.39
N GLN A 142 35.15 -23.12 7.15
CA GLN A 142 36.37 -23.88 7.35
C GLN A 142 36.60 -23.91 8.85
N GLN A 143 36.16 -25.00 9.48
CA GLN A 143 36.82 -25.78 10.54
C GLN A 143 35.79 -26.69 11.21
#